data_AF-A0A0D6QGU4-F1
#
_entry.id   AF-A0A0D6QGU4-F1
#
_cell.length_a   1.000
_cell.length_b   1.000
_cell.length_c   1.000
_cell.angle_alpha   90.00
_cell.angle_beta   90.00
_cell.angle_gamma   90.00
#
_symmetry.space_group_name_H-M   'P 1'
#
loop_
_entity.id
_entity.type
_entity.pdbx_description
1 polymer ?
#
loop_
_entity_poly.entity_id
_entity_poly.type
_entity_poly.pdbx_seq_one_letter_code
_entity_poly.pdbx_strand_id
1 'polypeptide(L)'
;MTVMPSTAEAASRSAPRGARRAALAYWISTGLVCAVMVFSVLSFTFYDHFPFPNGKEGAFVHLGLPPYFKVELTIAKALGVLALLVPGVPRKIREFAYFGFGLTLLSAAIAHFSVGDARLLSPLYVIDPLLFLGCLTVSYAGFLRGAPEAFRGPPAQPGVGSNGAATVRSVRVARPAPPSEAAPR
;
A
#
# COMPACT_ATOMS: atom_id res chain seq x y z
N MET A 1 -34.42 -29.07 17.28
CA MET A 1 -34.04 -27.65 17.40
C MET A 1 -32.85 -27.40 16.48
N THR A 2 -33.09 -26.95 15.26
CA THR A 2 -32.03 -26.63 14.30
C THR A 2 -31.60 -25.19 14.57
N VAL A 3 -30.43 -25.00 15.19
CA VAL A 3 -29.87 -23.67 15.42
C VAL A 3 -29.48 -23.10 14.06
N MET A 4 -30.27 -22.16 13.54
CA MET A 4 -29.88 -21.39 12.36
C MET A 4 -28.65 -20.53 12.73
N PRO A 5 -27.56 -20.59 11.96
CA PRO A 5 -26.38 -19.78 12.25
C PRO A 5 -26.74 -18.30 12.21
N SER A 6 -26.16 -17.53 13.14
CA SER A 6 -26.33 -16.08 13.21
C SER A 6 -25.97 -15.43 11.87
N THR A 7 -26.70 -14.39 11.48
CA THR A 7 -26.43 -13.59 10.27
C THR A 7 -24.99 -13.07 10.20
N ALA A 8 -24.33 -12.90 11.36
CA ALA A 8 -22.91 -12.57 11.48
C ALA A 8 -21.98 -13.71 11.03
N GLU A 9 -22.34 -14.96 11.31
CA GLU A 9 -21.57 -16.14 10.91
C GLU A 9 -21.71 -16.40 9.41
N ALA A 10 -22.92 -16.16 8.85
CA ALA A 10 -23.18 -16.21 7.42
C ALA A 10 -22.45 -15.11 6.63
N ALA A 11 -22.36 -13.90 7.18
CA ALA A 11 -21.63 -12.77 6.58
C ALA A 11 -20.10 -12.95 6.64
N SER A 12 -19.57 -13.61 7.67
CA SER A 12 -18.13 -13.89 7.78
C SER A 12 -17.60 -14.85 6.69
N ARG A 13 -18.50 -15.54 5.97
CA ARG A 13 -18.18 -16.52 4.92
C ARG A 13 -18.27 -15.96 3.48
N SER A 14 -18.64 -14.70 3.27
CA SER A 14 -19.07 -14.21 1.94
C SER A 14 -17.99 -13.50 1.09
N ALA A 15 -16.78 -13.27 1.60
CA ALA A 15 -15.70 -12.72 0.76
C ALA A 15 -15.19 -13.81 -0.19
N PRO A 16 -15.20 -13.61 -1.53
CA PRO A 16 -14.69 -14.59 -2.48
C PRO A 16 -13.24 -14.94 -2.12
N ARG A 17 -12.92 -16.24 -2.07
CA ARG A 17 -11.61 -16.75 -1.60
C ARG A 17 -10.41 -16.05 -2.25
N GLY A 18 -10.57 -15.57 -3.50
CA GLY A 18 -9.56 -14.78 -4.21
C GLY A 18 -9.23 -13.43 -3.56
N ALA A 19 -10.22 -12.71 -3.03
CA ALA A 19 -10.01 -11.40 -2.39
C ALA A 19 -9.18 -11.51 -1.11
N ARG A 20 -9.44 -12.54 -0.30
CA ARG A 20 -8.65 -12.82 0.92
C ARG A 20 -7.21 -13.18 0.59
N ARG A 21 -6.98 -13.98 -0.44
CA ARG A 21 -5.63 -14.35 -0.91
C ARG A 21 -4.87 -13.11 -1.41
N ALA A 22 -5.52 -12.23 -2.16
CA ALA A 22 -4.93 -10.98 -2.64
C ALA A 22 -4.58 -10.03 -1.47
N ALA A 23 -5.46 -9.90 -0.48
CA ALA A 23 -5.20 -9.12 0.72
C ALA A 23 -4.03 -9.70 1.54
N LEU A 24 -3.96 -11.02 1.68
CA LEU A 24 -2.84 -11.69 2.33
C LEU A 24 -1.52 -11.46 1.58
N ALA A 25 -1.52 -11.64 0.26
CA ALA A 25 -0.35 -11.38 -0.57
C ALA A 25 0.12 -9.92 -0.47
N TYR A 26 -0.82 -8.97 -0.43
CA TYR A 26 -0.55 -7.56 -0.17
C TYR A 26 0.14 -7.35 1.19
N TRP A 27 -0.43 -7.88 2.28
CA TRP A 27 0.11 -7.66 3.62
C TRP A 27 1.46 -8.35 3.84
N ILE A 28 1.64 -9.56 3.28
CA ILE A 28 2.93 -10.28 3.32
C ILE A 28 3.98 -9.49 2.57
N SER A 29 3.70 -9.09 1.32
CA SER A 29 4.68 -8.35 0.51
C SER A 29 5.01 -6.97 1.09
N THR A 30 4.00 -6.24 1.59
CA THR A 30 4.21 -4.95 2.28
C THR A 30 5.04 -5.13 3.54
N GLY A 31 4.70 -6.11 4.37
CA GLY A 31 5.43 -6.41 5.61
C GLY A 31 6.88 -6.78 5.35
N LEU A 32 7.14 -7.62 4.33
CA LEU A 32 8.48 -8.02 3.93
C LEU A 32 9.33 -6.83 3.47
N VAL A 33 8.78 -5.97 2.59
CA VAL A 33 9.50 -4.78 2.13
C VAL A 33 9.75 -3.81 3.29
N CYS A 34 8.75 -3.54 4.13
CA CYS A 34 8.92 -2.68 5.29
C CYS A 34 9.96 -3.24 6.28
N ALA A 35 9.99 -4.56 6.51
CA ALA A 35 10.98 -5.19 7.37
C ALA A 35 12.40 -4.95 6.87
N VAL A 36 12.64 -5.10 5.57
CA VAL A 36 13.96 -4.84 4.97
C VAL A 36 14.32 -3.37 4.96
N MET A 37 13.35 -2.48 4.75
CA MET A 37 13.60 -1.03 4.84
C MET A 37 13.94 -0.60 6.27
N VAL A 38 13.26 -1.16 7.28
CA VAL A 38 13.59 -0.94 8.70
C VAL A 38 14.98 -1.49 9.01
N PHE A 39 15.27 -2.73 8.58
CA PHE A 39 16.60 -3.32 8.76
C PHE A 39 17.69 -2.45 8.12
N SER A 40 17.45 -1.93 6.91
CA SER A 40 18.37 -1.01 6.25
C SER A 40 18.55 0.30 7.03
N VAL A 41 17.48 0.89 7.59
CA VAL A 41 17.57 2.09 8.43
C VAL A 41 18.41 1.82 9.68
N LEU A 42 18.16 0.71 10.36
CA LEU A 42 18.91 0.33 11.56
C LEU A 42 20.38 0.07 11.22
N SER A 43 20.65 -0.66 10.14
CA SER A 43 22.01 -0.92 9.67
C SER A 43 22.77 0.36 9.36
N PHE A 44 22.14 1.31 8.67
CA PHE A 44 22.79 2.57 8.32
C PHE A 44 22.99 3.48 9.54
N THR A 45 22.22 3.29 10.61
CA THR A 45 22.29 4.17 11.80
C THR A 45 23.24 3.61 12.87
N PHE A 46 23.27 2.29 13.04
CA PHE A 46 23.96 1.63 14.16
C PHE A 46 25.13 0.73 13.73
N TYR A 47 25.19 0.34 12.45
CA TYR A 47 26.15 -0.65 11.94
C TYR A 47 26.82 -0.18 10.66
N ASP A 48 27.62 0.88 10.77
CA ASP A 48 28.22 1.59 9.63
C ASP A 48 29.09 0.73 8.70
N HIS A 49 29.66 -0.35 9.22
CA HIS A 49 30.49 -1.28 8.45
C HIS A 49 29.71 -2.44 7.85
N PHE A 50 28.41 -2.62 8.11
CA PHE A 50 27.64 -3.66 7.41
C PHE A 50 27.34 -3.22 5.97
N PRO A 51 27.45 -4.11 4.95
CA PRO A 51 27.76 -5.55 4.99
C PRO A 51 29.26 -5.89 4.84
N PHE A 52 30.15 -4.91 4.98
CA PHE A 52 31.61 -5.04 4.85
C PHE A 52 32.33 -4.94 6.22
N PRO A 53 32.18 -5.91 7.14
CA PRO A 53 32.68 -5.80 8.51
C PRO A 53 34.21 -5.67 8.61
N ASN A 54 34.94 -6.12 7.59
CA ASN A 54 36.41 -5.99 7.50
C ASN A 54 36.84 -4.85 6.55
N GLY A 55 35.89 -4.13 5.96
CA GLY A 55 36.14 -2.99 5.08
C GLY A 55 36.57 -1.77 5.88
N LYS A 56 37.53 -1.01 5.35
CA LYS A 56 37.94 0.26 5.94
C LYS A 56 36.83 1.31 5.92
N GLU A 57 35.77 1.07 5.15
CA GLU A 57 34.74 2.03 4.79
C GLU A 57 33.35 1.38 4.77
N GLY A 58 32.30 2.15 5.06
CA GLY A 58 30.91 1.67 5.08
C GLY A 58 30.28 1.58 3.68
N ALA A 59 29.09 0.98 3.59
CA ALA A 59 28.41 0.70 2.32
C ALA A 59 28.28 1.90 1.37
N PHE A 60 28.03 3.11 1.89
CA PHE A 60 27.92 4.31 1.07
C PHE A 60 29.25 4.75 0.48
N VAL A 61 30.33 4.62 1.23
CA VAL A 61 31.67 5.00 0.77
C VAL A 61 32.16 3.99 -0.29
N HIS A 62 31.89 2.69 -0.09
CA HIS A 62 32.12 1.65 -1.10
C HIS A 62 31.44 1.98 -2.43
N LEU A 63 30.24 2.56 -2.37
CA LEU A 63 29.48 3.01 -3.55
C LEU A 63 29.90 4.40 -4.07
N GLY A 64 30.89 5.06 -3.45
CA GLY A 64 31.31 6.42 -3.82
C GLY A 64 30.28 7.51 -3.49
N LEU A 65 29.35 7.24 -2.57
CA LEU A 65 28.27 8.15 -2.20
C LEU A 65 28.69 9.05 -1.02
N PRO A 66 28.30 10.33 -1.04
CA PRO A 66 28.69 11.27 -0.01
C PRO A 66 27.94 10.99 1.32
N PRO A 67 28.54 11.32 2.48
CA PRO A 67 27.94 11.03 3.79
C PRO A 67 26.56 11.65 4.03
N TYR A 68 26.27 12.85 3.49
CA TYR A 68 24.95 13.47 3.66
C TYR A 68 23.83 12.68 2.98
N PHE A 69 24.14 12.00 1.86
CA PHE A 69 23.16 11.20 1.13
C PHE A 69 22.71 9.98 1.94
N LYS A 70 23.61 9.41 2.76
CA LYS A 70 23.26 8.37 3.74
C LYS A 70 22.19 8.85 4.70
N VAL A 71 22.34 10.06 5.24
CA VAL A 71 21.38 10.64 6.20
C VAL A 71 20.03 10.90 5.52
N GLU A 72 20.04 11.55 4.36
CA GLU A 72 18.83 11.82 3.58
C GLU A 72 18.07 10.54 3.22
N LEU A 73 18.77 9.54 2.70
CA LEU A 73 18.17 8.26 2.30
C LEU A 73 17.62 7.49 3.51
N THR A 74 18.30 7.55 4.65
CA THR A 74 17.85 6.90 5.89
C THR A 74 16.56 7.53 6.40
N ILE A 75 16.48 8.86 6.43
CA ILE A 75 15.26 9.59 6.83
C ILE A 75 14.12 9.29 5.84
N ALA A 76 14.39 9.34 4.54
CA ALA A 76 13.40 9.06 3.51
C ALA A 76 12.84 7.63 3.64
N LYS A 77 13.67 6.63 3.94
CA LYS A 77 13.23 5.26 4.18
C LYS A 77 12.33 5.15 5.41
N ALA A 78 12.70 5.78 6.52
CA ALA A 78 11.88 5.79 7.73
C ALA A 78 10.49 6.41 7.46
N LEU A 79 10.44 7.55 6.78
CA LEU A 79 9.18 8.20 6.40
C LEU A 79 8.34 7.32 5.45
N GLY A 80 8.98 6.65 4.49
CA GLY A 80 8.30 5.71 3.59
C GLY A 80 7.68 4.52 4.33
N VAL A 81 8.39 3.95 5.32
CA VAL A 81 7.88 2.83 6.13
C VAL A 81 6.65 3.28 6.91
N LEU A 82 6.74 4.44 7.56
CA LEU A 82 5.61 5.03 8.29
C LEU A 82 4.42 5.27 7.36
N ALA A 83 4.64 5.82 6.17
CA ALA A 83 3.59 6.07 5.20
C ALA A 83 2.85 4.78 4.76
N LEU A 84 3.56 3.66 4.61
CA LEU A 84 2.95 2.39 4.21
C LEU A 84 2.24 1.68 5.36
N LEU A 85 2.81 1.68 6.57
CA LEU A 85 2.27 0.92 7.70
C LEU A 85 1.17 1.65 8.47
N VAL A 86 1.23 2.99 8.55
CA VAL A 86 0.28 3.75 9.36
C VAL A 86 -1.11 3.74 8.71
N PRO A 87 -2.17 3.34 9.44
CA PRO A 87 -3.54 3.46 8.96
C PRO A 87 -3.94 4.94 8.80
N GLY A 88 -4.82 5.26 7.85
CA GLY A 88 -5.32 6.63 7.67
C GLY A 88 -4.41 7.60 6.89
N VAL A 89 -3.17 7.22 6.54
CA VAL A 89 -2.32 8.02 5.65
C VAL A 89 -3.01 8.27 4.29
N PRO A 90 -3.04 9.52 3.77
CA PRO A 90 -3.61 9.85 2.47
C PRO A 90 -3.04 9.01 1.33
N ARG A 91 -3.90 8.59 0.39
CA ARG A 91 -3.53 7.73 -0.75
C ARG A 91 -2.32 8.24 -1.52
N LYS A 92 -2.29 9.55 -1.82
CA LYS A 92 -1.18 10.19 -2.56
C LYS A 92 0.16 10.02 -1.86
N ILE A 93 0.21 10.15 -0.53
CA ILE A 93 1.45 10.00 0.24
C ILE A 93 1.95 8.55 0.17
N ARG A 94 1.04 7.57 0.19
CA ARG A 94 1.43 6.16 0.01
C ARG A 94 1.97 5.91 -1.39
N GLU A 95 1.35 6.49 -2.42
CA GLU A 95 1.85 6.40 -3.82
C GLU A 95 3.26 7.00 -3.94
N PHE A 96 3.53 8.13 -3.29
CA PHE A 96 4.88 8.69 -3.18
C PHE A 96 5.85 7.75 -2.46
N ALA A 97 5.43 7.10 -1.37
CA ALA A 97 6.27 6.13 -0.66
C ALA A 97 6.59 4.90 -1.54
N TYR A 98 5.61 4.38 -2.27
CA TYR A 98 5.83 3.30 -3.24
C TYR A 98 6.83 3.71 -4.33
N PHE A 99 6.67 4.90 -4.90
CA PHE A 99 7.59 5.40 -5.91
C PHE A 99 9.01 5.60 -5.37
N GLY A 100 9.15 6.22 -4.19
CA GLY A 100 10.44 6.45 -3.54
C GLY A 100 11.17 5.15 -3.19
N PHE A 101 10.48 4.15 -2.65
CA PHE A 101 11.07 2.83 -2.43
C PHE A 101 11.42 2.11 -3.73
N GLY A 102 10.59 2.24 -4.77
CA GLY A 102 10.89 1.68 -6.08
C GLY A 102 12.19 2.24 -6.65
N LEU A 103 12.34 3.58 -6.64
CA LEU A 103 13.58 4.24 -7.04
C LEU A 103 14.77 3.81 -6.18
N THR A 104 14.59 3.72 -4.86
CA THR A 104 15.66 3.31 -3.95
C THR A 104 16.18 1.91 -4.27
N LEU A 105 15.28 0.94 -4.46
CA LEU A 105 15.63 -0.45 -4.75
C LEU A 105 16.26 -0.58 -6.14
N LEU A 106 15.70 0.09 -7.14
CA LEU A 106 16.26 0.10 -8.49
C LEU A 106 17.66 0.72 -8.51
N SER A 107 17.84 1.87 -7.87
CA SER A 107 19.13 2.55 -7.77
C SER A 107 20.16 1.70 -7.01
N ALA A 108 19.75 0.98 -5.96
CA ALA A 108 20.65 0.08 -5.24
C ALA A 108 21.17 -1.05 -6.15
N ALA A 109 20.28 -1.67 -6.94
CA ALA A 109 20.65 -2.71 -7.89
C ALA A 109 21.65 -2.19 -8.95
N ILE A 110 21.38 -1.00 -9.50
CA ILE A 110 22.26 -0.35 -10.49
C ILE A 110 23.61 0.02 -9.87
N ALA A 111 23.63 0.56 -8.65
CA ALA A 111 24.85 0.97 -7.97
C ALA A 111 25.78 -0.23 -7.71
N HIS A 112 25.25 -1.31 -7.10
CA HIS A 112 26.00 -2.54 -6.85
C HIS A 112 26.48 -3.22 -8.14
N PHE A 113 25.67 -3.19 -9.20
CA PHE A 113 26.10 -3.68 -10.51
C PHE A 113 27.26 -2.85 -11.07
N SER A 114 27.18 -1.52 -10.97
CA SER A 114 28.15 -0.59 -11.56
C SER A 114 29.54 -0.68 -10.91
N VAL A 115 29.60 -0.92 -9.60
CA VAL A 115 30.88 -1.12 -8.89
C VAL A 115 31.40 -2.56 -8.98
N GLY A 116 30.62 -3.47 -9.60
CA GLY A 116 31.02 -4.84 -9.86
C GLY A 116 30.75 -5.84 -8.73
N ASP A 117 29.97 -5.48 -7.71
CA ASP A 117 29.70 -6.35 -6.55
C ASP A 117 29.07 -7.69 -6.95
N ALA A 118 28.23 -7.69 -7.99
CA ALA A 118 27.63 -8.90 -8.53
C ALA A 118 28.66 -9.93 -9.02
N ARG A 119 29.78 -9.45 -9.56
CA ARG A 119 30.86 -10.28 -10.11
C ARG A 119 31.93 -10.58 -9.06
N LEU A 120 32.27 -9.60 -8.24
CA LEU A 120 33.42 -9.66 -7.33
C LEU A 120 33.07 -10.27 -5.97
N LEU A 121 31.82 -10.13 -5.53
CA LEU A 121 31.38 -10.56 -4.20
C LEU A 121 30.30 -11.62 -4.29
N SER A 122 29.13 -11.25 -4.82
CA SER A 122 27.99 -12.15 -4.98
C SER A 122 26.90 -11.51 -5.85
N PRO A 123 26.25 -12.27 -6.74
CA PRO A 123 25.08 -11.80 -7.48
C PRO A 123 23.94 -11.28 -6.60
N LEU A 124 23.88 -11.71 -5.33
CA LEU A 124 22.84 -11.30 -4.37
C LEU A 124 22.77 -9.79 -4.15
N TYR A 125 23.89 -9.06 -4.28
CA TYR A 125 23.89 -7.60 -4.18
C TYR A 125 23.00 -6.90 -5.22
N VAL A 126 22.74 -7.56 -6.36
CA VAL A 126 21.83 -7.06 -7.40
C VAL A 126 20.49 -7.78 -7.37
N ILE A 127 20.48 -9.09 -7.07
CA ILE A 127 19.25 -9.90 -7.04
C ILE A 127 18.34 -9.47 -5.88
N ASP A 128 18.90 -9.25 -4.68
CA ASP A 128 18.12 -8.92 -3.49
C ASP A 128 17.29 -7.65 -3.66
N PRO A 129 17.85 -6.48 -4.07
CA PRO A 129 17.04 -5.29 -4.29
C PRO A 129 15.97 -5.47 -5.39
N LEU A 130 16.25 -6.26 -6.43
CA LEU A 130 15.27 -6.57 -7.48
C LEU A 130 14.14 -7.48 -6.98
N LEU A 131 14.45 -8.44 -6.11
CA LEU A 131 13.46 -9.30 -5.46
C LEU A 131 12.51 -8.45 -4.61
N PHE A 132 13.04 -7.55 -3.78
CA PHE A 132 12.20 -6.66 -2.98
C PHE A 132 11.45 -5.63 -3.83
N LEU A 133 11.97 -5.24 -5.00
CA LEU A 133 11.24 -4.43 -5.97
C LEU A 133 10.04 -5.20 -6.55
N GLY A 134 10.20 -6.49 -6.80
CA GLY A 134 9.11 -7.40 -7.16
C GLY A 134 8.05 -7.48 -6.06
N CYS A 135 8.45 -7.66 -4.81
CA CYS A 135 7.54 -7.64 -3.67
C CYS A 135 6.81 -6.29 -3.53
N LEU A 136 7.53 -5.17 -3.70
CA LEU A 136 6.95 -3.83 -3.68
C LEU A 136 5.92 -3.65 -4.80
N THR A 137 6.19 -4.20 -5.99
CA THR A 137 5.25 -4.18 -7.12
C THR A 137 3.99 -4.98 -6.83
N VAL A 138 4.11 -6.17 -6.22
CA VAL A 138 2.96 -6.97 -5.77
C VAL A 138 2.15 -6.21 -4.72
N SER A 139 2.82 -5.61 -3.75
CA SER A 139 2.21 -4.76 -2.72
C SER A 139 1.47 -3.58 -3.36
N TYR A 140 2.09 -2.84 -4.27
CA TYR A 140 1.49 -1.70 -4.95
C TYR A 140 0.26 -2.12 -5.78
N ALA A 141 0.35 -3.23 -6.50
CA ALA A 141 -0.77 -3.76 -7.26
C ALA A 141 -1.93 -4.20 -6.35
N GLY A 142 -1.65 -4.70 -5.14
CA GLY A 142 -2.67 -4.97 -4.12
C GLY A 142 -3.29 -3.69 -3.56
N PHE A 143 -2.47 -2.68 -3.29
CA PHE A 143 -2.90 -1.36 -2.84
C PHE A 143 -3.85 -0.68 -3.84
N LEU A 144 -3.53 -0.69 -5.13
CA LEU A 144 -4.40 -0.14 -6.18
C LEU A 144 -5.77 -0.85 -6.28
N ARG A 145 -5.85 -2.11 -5.82
CA ARG A 145 -7.07 -2.92 -5.80
C ARG A 145 -7.88 -2.76 -4.50
N GLY A 146 -7.46 -1.91 -3.56
CA GLY A 146 -8.16 -1.73 -2.28
C GLY A 146 -8.00 -2.91 -1.31
N ALA A 147 -6.89 -3.65 -1.42
CA ALA A 147 -6.56 -4.73 -0.49
C ALA A 147 -6.48 -4.31 1.00
N PRO A 148 -5.98 -3.11 1.36
CA PRO A 148 -5.96 -2.66 2.76
C PRO A 148 -7.36 -2.58 3.41
N GLU A 149 -8.36 -2.23 2.62
CA GLU A 149 -9.76 -2.06 3.06
C GLU A 149 -10.49 -3.40 3.14
N ALA A 150 -10.18 -4.34 2.25
CA ALA A 150 -10.82 -5.65 2.19
C ALA A 150 -10.66 -6.49 3.48
N PHE A 151 -9.61 -6.27 4.26
CA PHE A 151 -9.37 -6.95 5.54
C PHE A 151 -10.04 -6.26 6.74
N ARG A 152 -10.32 -4.95 6.66
CA ARG A 152 -10.94 -4.19 7.77
C ARG A 152 -12.45 -4.38 7.89
N GLY A 153 -13.07 -5.11 6.97
CA GLY A 153 -14.52 -5.23 6.87
C GLY A 153 -15.17 -3.95 6.34
N PRO A 154 -16.47 -3.98 5.97
CA PRO A 154 -17.19 -2.77 5.62
C PRO A 154 -17.09 -1.78 6.79
N PRO A 155 -16.89 -0.47 6.55
CA PRO A 155 -17.08 0.51 7.60
C PRO A 155 -18.47 0.28 8.21
N ALA A 156 -18.57 0.34 9.53
CA ALA A 156 -19.87 0.33 10.19
C ALA A 156 -20.71 1.41 9.50
N GLN A 157 -21.77 0.99 8.80
CA GLN A 157 -22.73 1.91 8.19
C GLN A 157 -23.09 2.90 9.31
N PRO A 158 -22.91 4.23 9.13
CA PRO A 158 -23.43 5.18 10.09
C PRO A 158 -24.90 4.81 10.28
N GLY A 159 -25.27 4.45 11.51
CA GLY A 159 -26.54 3.79 11.78
C GLY A 159 -27.64 4.49 11.01
N VAL A 160 -28.22 3.78 10.04
CA VAL A 160 -29.53 4.15 9.52
C VAL A 160 -30.43 4.04 10.74
N GLY A 161 -30.58 5.15 11.43
CA GLY A 161 -31.44 5.25 12.60
C GLY A 161 -32.80 4.77 12.16
N SER A 162 -33.24 3.67 12.77
CA SER A 162 -34.63 3.23 12.71
C SER A 162 -35.47 4.22 13.53
N ASN A 163 -35.54 5.47 13.09
CA ASN A 163 -36.56 6.40 13.56
C ASN A 163 -37.68 6.35 12.53
N GLY A 164 -38.79 5.76 12.95
CA GLY A 164 -39.98 5.63 12.15
C GLY A 164 -40.54 6.98 11.70
N ALA A 165 -41.37 6.88 10.65
CA ALA A 165 -42.41 7.83 10.28
C ALA A 165 -41.97 9.25 9.86
N ALA A 166 -41.84 9.44 8.54
CA ALA A 166 -42.61 10.47 7.85
C ALA A 166 -42.63 10.18 6.35
N THR A 167 -43.71 9.54 5.90
CA THR A 167 -44.14 9.53 4.50
C THR A 167 -44.34 10.97 4.03
N VAL A 168 -43.31 11.60 3.45
CA VAL A 168 -43.51 12.80 2.62
C VAL A 168 -44.02 12.29 1.28
N ARG A 169 -45.33 12.05 1.23
CA ARG A 169 -46.07 11.81 -0.01
C ARG A 169 -45.91 13.08 -0.84
N SER A 170 -45.18 12.99 -1.94
CA SER A 170 -45.10 14.08 -2.92
C SER A 170 -46.51 14.42 -3.38
N VAL A 171 -46.99 15.60 -2.99
CA VAL A 171 -48.17 16.20 -3.61
C VAL A 171 -47.76 16.52 -5.04
N ARG A 172 -48.08 15.61 -5.96
CA ARG A 172 -48.03 15.86 -7.39
C ARG A 172 -49.09 16.93 -7.66
N VAL A 173 -48.67 18.19 -7.70
CA VAL A 173 -49.50 19.30 -8.20
C VAL A 173 -49.89 18.92 -9.62
N ALA A 174 -51.18 18.61 -9.83
CA ALA A 174 -51.71 18.35 -11.14
C ALA A 174 -51.54 19.62 -11.98
N ARG A 175 -50.74 19.51 -13.05
CA ARG A 175 -50.60 20.56 -14.05
C ARG A 175 -51.95 20.66 -14.79
N PRO A 176 -52.63 21.82 -14.84
CA PRO A 176 -53.85 21.95 -15.61
C PRO A 176 -53.57 21.68 -17.10
N ALA A 177 -54.49 20.98 -17.76
CA ALA A 177 -54.39 20.66 -19.17
C ALA A 177 -54.35 21.93 -20.03
N PRO A 178 -53.56 21.97 -21.13
CA PRO A 178 -53.60 23.10 -22.05
C PRO A 178 -54.98 23.22 -22.71
N PRO A 179 -55.46 24.44 -22.99
CA PRO A 179 -56.73 24.65 -23.67
C PRO A 179 -56.71 24.03 -25.07
N SER A 180 -57.81 23.39 -25.46
CA SER A 180 -57.99 22.81 -26.79
C SER A 180 -57.92 23.91 -27.84
N GLU A 181 -56.85 23.89 -28.63
CA GLU A 181 -56.74 24.72 -29.82
C GLU A 181 -57.79 24.24 -30.83
N ALA A 182 -58.84 25.05 -30.99
CA ALA A 182 -59.85 24.85 -32.00
C ALA A 182 -59.20 25.07 -33.37
N ALA A 183 -59.15 24.01 -34.18
CA ALA A 183 -58.73 24.08 -35.56
C ALA A 183 -59.62 25.05 -36.37
N PRO A 184 -59.05 26.04 -37.08
CA PRO A 184 -59.74 26.69 -38.18
C PRO A 184 -59.55 25.86 -39.47
N ARG A 185 -60.65 25.81 -40.23
CA ARG A 185 -60.83 25.15 -41.52
C ARG A 185 -59.97 25.74 -42.63
#